data_AF-A0A5J6HPS0-F1
#
_entry.id   AF-A0A5J6HPS0-F1
#
_cell.length_a   1.000
_cell.length_b   1.000
_cell.length_c   1.000
_cell.angle_alpha   90.00
_cell.angle_beta   90.00
_cell.angle_gamma   90.00
#
_symmetry.space_group_name_H-M   'P 1'
#
loop_
_entity.id
_entity.type
_entity.pdbx_description
1 polymer ?
#
loop_
_entity_poly.entity_id
_entity_poly.type
_entity_poly.pdbx_seq_one_letter_code
_entity_poly.pdbx_strand_id
1 'polypeptide(L)'
;MPDSGNLESVDASQRPDSQSQVRVYAMPPREGALPVEIVQGFLEALTSDDPQFAMARKYLTKEASKDWDPEGSTTVLADGPNTDAGNAGNDADGSRRFSLTGQQVATVDKQHAYRPAAASYSQFVHLSQVGGPGRKEWRIDKPPPGVVLGQSDFQRIYRSVNKYYFAGPSGTGANGPRGLVADPIYIRQRIEPLTETVKALLEGPTNWLDQVVDSRFRSGTRLKDPGKSLAPDDQNRLTVQLNSQADDASQTRCREMAAQLLFTLQDLTPSGVEQVTLQRSNGSMLCVLSQSHAESVAAHRSADRPDYQYFIDEKHRLVRMPANAGSNANPAPVNGILGTGDQPLRSAAVSRDEKRAAGVSRDGKALYTGSLVLEDTLGKAQVRSRATAEEDRLSTPSWDGRGDLWVADRDPKRPRLLWLGKGEGEPVQVEVPGLDGRIEAVRVSADGVRIALLVEGKDGKTSLWIGRVERGEGERPTISVLDPTQAAPRMEEVTAMSWAGGSRLVVVGRESGGVQQMRYVQCDGSVLSRAALPGLTGVKEIAASESEQQPLVAHSDDGIVRLPAGSQWQTVVKEGSAPVYPG
;
A
#
# COMPACT_ATOMS: atom_id res chain seq x y z
N MET A 1 38.35 -25.85 45.85
CA MET A 1 37.79 -25.14 44.69
C MET A 1 38.96 -24.77 43.81
N PRO A 2 38.93 -25.09 42.50
CA PRO A 2 39.79 -24.47 41.50
C PRO A 2 39.06 -23.28 40.86
N ASP A 3 39.78 -22.17 40.72
CA ASP A 3 39.21 -20.82 40.54
C ASP A 3 39.39 -20.28 39.11
N SER A 4 39.54 -21.15 38.11
CA SER A 4 39.70 -20.72 36.72
C SER A 4 39.21 -21.76 35.72
N GLY A 5 37.95 -21.61 35.28
CA GLY A 5 37.45 -22.22 34.05
C GLY A 5 37.47 -21.19 32.93
N ASN A 6 38.15 -21.49 31.83
CA ASN A 6 38.07 -20.72 30.60
C ASN A 6 36.62 -20.77 30.09
N LEU A 7 35.89 -19.67 30.24
CA LEU A 7 34.64 -19.46 29.51
C LEU A 7 35.01 -18.95 28.12
N GLU A 8 35.08 -19.84 27.13
CA GLU A 8 34.96 -19.40 25.74
C GLU A 8 33.53 -18.89 25.55
N SER A 9 33.39 -17.61 25.20
CA SER A 9 32.13 -17.11 24.67
C SER A 9 31.90 -17.82 23.34
N VAL A 10 31.03 -18.81 23.33
CA VAL A 10 30.42 -19.26 22.09
C VAL A 10 29.65 -18.06 21.55
N ASP A 11 30.14 -17.50 20.45
CA ASP A 11 29.37 -16.57 19.64
C ASP A 11 28.04 -17.26 19.36
N ALA A 12 26.97 -16.74 19.96
CA ALA A 12 25.63 -17.07 19.53
C ALA A 12 25.54 -16.50 18.11
N SER A 13 25.94 -17.33 17.13
CA SER A 13 25.76 -17.05 15.72
C SER A 13 24.37 -16.45 15.55
N GLN A 14 24.34 -15.18 15.16
CA GLN A 14 23.11 -14.47 14.87
C GLN A 14 22.37 -15.33 13.85
N ARG A 15 21.34 -16.04 14.31
CA ARG A 15 20.45 -16.75 13.41
C ARG A 15 19.81 -15.67 12.55
N PRO A 16 19.90 -15.74 11.22
CA PRO A 16 19.07 -14.91 10.38
C PRO A 16 17.62 -15.26 10.72
N ASP A 17 16.85 -14.31 11.23
CA ASP A 17 15.43 -14.45 11.61
C ASP A 17 14.48 -14.73 10.42
N SER A 18 15.00 -15.24 9.30
CA SER A 18 14.28 -15.46 8.05
C SER A 18 13.99 -16.93 7.73
N GLN A 19 14.39 -17.91 8.56
CA GLN A 19 14.25 -19.34 8.24
C GLN A 19 13.39 -20.22 9.19
N SER A 20 12.81 -19.71 10.27
CA SER A 20 11.92 -20.48 11.16
C SER A 20 10.42 -20.26 10.90
N GLN A 21 10.03 -19.98 9.66
CA GLN A 21 8.61 -19.91 9.31
C GLN A 21 8.03 -21.33 9.20
N VAL A 22 7.01 -21.61 10.01
CA VAL A 22 6.23 -22.86 9.99
C VAL A 22 5.77 -23.16 8.56
N ARG A 23 6.18 -24.31 8.03
CA ARG A 23 5.64 -24.86 6.77
C ARG A 23 4.51 -25.82 7.10
N VAL A 24 3.38 -25.65 6.44
CA VAL A 24 2.23 -26.53 6.57
C VAL A 24 2.23 -27.47 5.37
N TYR A 25 2.31 -28.77 5.64
CA TYR A 25 2.16 -29.81 4.64
C TYR A 25 0.80 -30.46 4.80
N ALA A 26 -0.03 -30.36 3.77
CA ALA A 26 -1.32 -31.00 3.77
C ALA A 26 -1.19 -32.50 3.50
N MET A 27 -2.04 -33.30 4.14
CA MET A 27 -2.15 -34.73 3.89
C MET A 27 -3.35 -35.01 2.98
N PRO A 28 -3.36 -36.12 2.21
CA PRO A 28 -4.57 -36.55 1.53
C PRO A 28 -5.64 -37.02 2.53
N PRO A 29 -6.93 -37.06 2.13
CA PRO A 29 -7.99 -37.63 2.97
C PRO A 29 -7.66 -39.09 3.31
N ARG A 30 -7.82 -39.45 4.59
CA ARG A 30 -7.64 -40.84 5.05
C ARG A 30 -8.76 -41.73 4.54
N GLU A 31 -8.46 -42.99 4.29
CA GLU A 31 -9.48 -43.99 3.97
C GLU A 31 -10.49 -44.08 5.12
N GLY A 32 -11.79 -44.04 4.78
CA GLY A 32 -12.86 -44.07 5.77
C GLY A 32 -13.02 -42.81 6.64
N ALA A 33 -12.38 -41.69 6.30
CA ALA A 33 -12.50 -40.44 7.05
C ALA A 33 -13.96 -39.98 7.22
N LEU A 34 -14.27 -39.47 8.41
CA LEU A 34 -15.58 -38.93 8.76
C LEU A 34 -15.85 -37.61 7.99
N PRO A 35 -17.12 -37.24 7.77
CA PRO A 35 -17.47 -35.99 7.07
C PRO A 35 -16.79 -34.74 7.62
N VAL A 36 -16.74 -34.60 8.95
CA VAL A 36 -16.09 -33.46 9.60
C VAL A 36 -14.58 -33.44 9.37
N GLU A 37 -13.93 -34.61 9.34
CA GLU A 37 -12.49 -34.75 9.06
C GLU A 37 -12.17 -34.41 7.60
N ILE A 38 -13.09 -34.68 6.67
CA ILE A 38 -12.97 -34.27 5.27
C ILE A 38 -13.01 -32.74 5.15
N VAL A 39 -13.95 -32.06 5.84
CA VAL A 39 -14.03 -30.60 5.83
C VAL A 39 -12.80 -29.97 6.48
N GLN A 40 -12.39 -30.45 7.65
CA GLN A 40 -11.21 -29.94 8.35
C GLN A 40 -9.93 -30.14 7.54
N GLY A 41 -9.71 -31.35 7.00
CA GLY A 41 -8.55 -31.63 6.14
C GLY A 41 -8.54 -30.81 4.85
N PHE A 42 -9.71 -30.52 4.26
CA PHE A 42 -9.81 -29.59 3.13
C PHE A 42 -9.38 -28.18 3.51
N LEU A 43 -9.88 -27.64 4.63
CA LEU A 43 -9.52 -26.30 5.12
C LEU A 43 -8.04 -26.20 5.48
N GLU A 44 -7.47 -27.23 6.12
CA GLU A 44 -6.03 -27.33 6.37
C GLU A 44 -5.23 -27.33 5.06
N ALA A 45 -5.71 -28.08 4.05
CA ALA A 45 -5.09 -28.14 2.72
C ALA A 45 -5.18 -26.84 1.91
N LEU A 46 -6.03 -25.88 2.31
CA LEU A 46 -6.01 -24.53 1.74
C LEU A 46 -4.83 -23.70 2.24
N THR A 47 -4.23 -24.09 3.36
CA THR A 47 -3.16 -23.33 4.02
C THR A 47 -1.75 -23.84 3.70
N SER A 48 -1.65 -24.87 2.84
CA SER A 48 -0.39 -25.49 2.43
C SER A 48 0.23 -24.85 1.19
N ASP A 49 1.52 -25.10 1.01
CA ASP A 49 2.30 -24.64 -0.14
C ASP A 49 2.18 -25.61 -1.34
N ASP A 50 0.94 -26.03 -1.68
CA ASP A 50 0.68 -26.95 -2.79
C ASP A 50 0.37 -26.17 -4.09
N PRO A 51 1.13 -26.40 -5.19
CA PRO A 51 0.82 -25.83 -6.49
C PRO A 51 -0.62 -26.19 -6.92
N GLN A 52 -1.34 -25.21 -7.46
CA GLN A 52 -2.72 -25.37 -7.95
C GLN A 52 -3.72 -25.96 -6.93
N PHE A 53 -3.38 -25.91 -5.64
CA PHE A 53 -4.15 -26.52 -4.55
C PHE A 53 -4.40 -28.02 -4.77
N ALA A 54 -3.42 -28.71 -5.36
CA ALA A 54 -3.54 -30.12 -5.76
C ALA A 54 -3.93 -31.04 -4.60
N MET A 55 -3.51 -30.74 -3.36
CA MET A 55 -3.91 -31.53 -2.19
C MET A 55 -5.35 -31.26 -1.76
N ALA A 56 -5.77 -29.99 -1.67
CA ALA A 56 -7.17 -29.64 -1.36
C ALA A 56 -8.14 -30.26 -2.38
N ARG A 57 -7.76 -30.28 -3.66
CA ARG A 57 -8.51 -30.94 -4.73
C ARG A 57 -8.77 -32.43 -4.51
N LYS A 58 -7.98 -33.14 -3.68
CA LYS A 58 -8.21 -34.56 -3.35
C LYS A 58 -9.37 -34.79 -2.37
N TYR A 59 -9.77 -33.76 -1.63
CA TYR A 59 -10.94 -33.80 -0.74
C TYR A 59 -12.25 -33.57 -1.49
N LEU A 60 -12.19 -33.15 -2.76
CA LEU A 60 -13.34 -32.88 -3.60
C LEU A 60 -13.79 -34.11 -4.41
N THR A 61 -15.04 -34.11 -4.87
CA THR A 61 -15.48 -35.04 -5.94
C THR A 61 -14.76 -34.71 -7.25
N LYS A 62 -14.78 -35.63 -8.23
CA LYS A 62 -14.08 -35.40 -9.51
C LYS A 62 -14.63 -34.20 -10.26
N GLU A 63 -15.95 -34.01 -10.20
CA GLU A 63 -16.67 -32.91 -10.83
C GLU A 63 -16.34 -31.60 -10.13
N ALA A 64 -16.51 -31.53 -8.80
CA ALA A 64 -16.16 -30.34 -8.03
C ALA A 64 -14.67 -29.97 -8.16
N SER A 65 -13.78 -30.95 -8.24
CA SER A 65 -12.34 -30.73 -8.44
C SER A 65 -12.01 -30.13 -9.80
N LYS A 66 -12.84 -30.30 -10.83
CA LYS A 66 -12.66 -29.64 -12.13
C LYS A 66 -13.20 -28.22 -12.15
N ASP A 67 -14.37 -28.03 -11.52
CA ASP A 67 -15.10 -26.76 -11.58
C ASP A 67 -14.64 -25.74 -10.53
N TRP A 68 -14.02 -26.20 -9.44
CA TRP A 68 -13.55 -25.32 -8.38
C TRP A 68 -12.33 -24.50 -8.82
N ASP A 69 -12.52 -23.17 -8.82
CA ASP A 69 -11.48 -22.17 -9.03
C ASP A 69 -11.03 -21.56 -7.68
N PRO A 70 -9.92 -22.04 -7.10
CA PRO A 70 -9.39 -21.49 -5.86
C PRO A 70 -8.77 -20.09 -6.03
N GLU A 71 -8.28 -19.76 -7.23
CA GLU A 71 -7.58 -18.49 -7.47
C GLU A 71 -8.55 -17.35 -7.85
N GLY A 72 -9.81 -17.69 -8.14
CA GLY A 72 -10.86 -16.71 -8.42
C GLY A 72 -11.21 -15.79 -7.24
N SER A 73 -11.03 -16.23 -5.99
CA SER A 73 -11.12 -15.37 -4.80
C SER A 73 -10.48 -16.00 -3.55
N THR A 74 -9.96 -15.17 -2.65
CA THR A 74 -9.54 -15.57 -1.30
C THR A 74 -10.29 -14.73 -0.26
N THR A 75 -11.05 -15.37 0.61
CA THR A 75 -11.73 -14.75 1.75
C THR A 75 -10.82 -14.82 2.97
N VAL A 76 -10.51 -13.65 3.54
CA VAL A 76 -9.69 -13.54 4.76
C VAL A 76 -10.62 -13.28 5.94
N LEU A 77 -10.61 -14.20 6.88
CA LEU A 77 -11.36 -14.11 8.13
C LEU A 77 -10.43 -13.61 9.26
N ALA A 78 -10.98 -12.97 10.30
CA ALA A 78 -10.22 -12.52 11.47
C ALA A 78 -9.49 -13.71 12.12
N ASP A 79 -10.25 -14.78 12.35
CA ASP A 79 -9.80 -16.09 12.82
C ASP A 79 -10.01 -17.14 11.72
N GLY A 80 -9.56 -18.37 11.93
CA GLY A 80 -9.89 -19.48 11.02
C GLY A 80 -11.41 -19.72 10.92
N PRO A 81 -11.91 -20.27 9.78
CA PRO A 81 -13.33 -20.57 9.62
C PRO A 81 -13.80 -21.55 10.69
N ASN A 82 -14.85 -21.19 11.44
CA ASN A 82 -15.44 -22.09 12.41
C ASN A 82 -16.31 -23.14 11.69
N THR A 83 -16.15 -24.40 12.08
CA THR A 83 -16.94 -25.54 11.59
C THR A 83 -17.87 -25.99 12.70
N ASP A 84 -19.11 -25.49 12.73
CA ASP A 84 -20.08 -25.96 13.72
C ASP A 84 -20.54 -27.38 13.38
N ALA A 85 -19.91 -28.36 14.02
CA ALA A 85 -20.27 -29.78 13.90
C ALA A 85 -21.73 -30.06 14.34
N GLY A 86 -22.31 -29.20 15.19
CA GLY A 86 -23.69 -29.29 15.66
C GLY A 86 -24.76 -28.85 14.65
N ASN A 87 -24.38 -28.15 13.57
CA ASN A 87 -25.28 -27.71 12.49
C ASN A 87 -25.10 -28.54 11.21
N ALA A 88 -24.56 -29.76 11.32
CA ALA A 88 -24.50 -30.70 10.21
C ALA A 88 -25.92 -31.22 9.90
N GLY A 89 -26.62 -30.55 8.99
CA GLY A 89 -27.89 -31.03 8.46
C GLY A 89 -27.66 -32.31 7.66
N ASN A 90 -28.37 -33.39 7.99
CA ASN A 90 -28.50 -34.52 7.09
C ASN A 90 -29.58 -34.19 6.07
N ASP A 91 -29.23 -34.16 4.81
CA ASP A 91 -30.20 -34.00 3.74
C ASP A 91 -30.89 -35.34 3.43
N ALA A 92 -32.09 -35.27 2.84
CA ALA A 92 -32.95 -36.44 2.62
C ALA A 92 -32.33 -37.51 1.71
N ASP A 93 -31.33 -37.14 0.92
CA ASP A 93 -30.57 -38.02 0.02
C ASP A 93 -29.35 -38.68 0.69
N GLY A 94 -29.13 -38.44 1.98
CA GLY A 94 -28.00 -38.96 2.74
C GLY A 94 -26.70 -38.14 2.57
N SER A 95 -26.75 -36.97 1.93
CA SER A 95 -25.64 -36.00 1.91
C SER A 95 -25.58 -35.18 3.20
N ARG A 96 -24.47 -34.45 3.39
CA ARG A 96 -24.25 -33.61 4.58
C ARG A 96 -23.88 -32.19 4.21
N ARG A 97 -24.42 -31.22 4.96
CA ARG A 97 -24.06 -29.80 4.87
C ARG A 97 -23.39 -29.29 6.14
N PHE A 98 -22.28 -28.60 6.01
CA PHE A 98 -21.57 -27.93 7.09
C PHE A 98 -21.60 -26.43 6.88
N SER A 99 -21.88 -25.66 7.93
CA SER A 99 -21.76 -24.19 7.89
C SER A 99 -20.34 -23.77 8.26
N LEU A 100 -19.74 -22.94 7.41
CA LEU A 100 -18.50 -22.23 7.67
C LEU A 100 -18.84 -20.80 8.06
N THR A 101 -18.42 -20.40 9.26
CA THR A 101 -18.72 -19.07 9.80
C THR A 101 -17.45 -18.35 10.26
N GLY A 102 -17.52 -17.02 10.33
CA GLY A 102 -16.42 -16.20 10.84
C GLY A 102 -16.69 -14.71 10.67
N GLN A 103 -15.71 -13.88 11.05
CA GLN A 103 -15.73 -12.44 10.75
C GLN A 103 -14.80 -12.17 9.58
N GLN A 104 -15.34 -11.77 8.45
CA GLN A 104 -14.57 -11.43 7.26
C GLN A 104 -13.92 -10.06 7.41
N VAL A 105 -12.59 -10.04 7.27
CA VAL A 105 -11.77 -8.83 7.36
C VAL A 105 -11.26 -8.36 6.00
N ALA A 106 -11.25 -9.24 4.98
CA ALA A 106 -10.93 -8.86 3.62
C ALA A 106 -11.34 -9.91 2.56
N THR A 107 -11.26 -9.49 1.31
CA THR A 107 -11.27 -10.37 0.13
C THR A 107 -10.09 -10.04 -0.75
N VAL A 108 -9.46 -11.05 -1.34
CA VAL A 108 -8.57 -10.91 -2.48
C VAL A 108 -9.29 -11.44 -3.71
N ASP A 109 -9.39 -10.65 -4.77
CA ASP A 109 -10.06 -11.06 -6.01
C ASP A 109 -9.12 -11.78 -6.98
N LYS A 110 -9.64 -12.15 -8.16
CA LYS A 110 -8.90 -12.81 -9.23
C LYS A 110 -7.77 -11.95 -9.84
N GLN A 111 -7.78 -10.63 -9.63
CA GLN A 111 -6.67 -9.74 -10.01
C GLN A 111 -5.63 -9.64 -8.90
N HIS A 112 -5.77 -10.45 -7.85
CA HIS A 112 -4.96 -10.44 -6.64
C HIS A 112 -5.09 -9.14 -5.83
N ALA A 113 -6.14 -8.35 -6.07
CA ALA A 113 -6.37 -7.08 -5.40
C ALA A 113 -6.98 -7.34 -4.02
N TYR A 114 -6.36 -6.80 -2.97
CA TYR A 114 -6.92 -6.85 -1.62
C TYR A 114 -7.97 -5.76 -1.45
N ARG A 115 -9.11 -6.13 -0.87
CA ARG A 115 -10.13 -5.19 -0.44
C ARG A 115 -10.51 -5.45 1.01
N PRO A 116 -10.41 -4.45 1.91
CA PRO A 116 -10.86 -4.59 3.28
C PRO A 116 -12.36 -4.89 3.34
N ALA A 117 -12.76 -5.65 4.35
CA ALA A 117 -14.15 -5.96 4.63
C ALA A 117 -14.39 -5.94 6.15
N ALA A 118 -15.64 -5.70 6.55
CA ALA A 118 -16.07 -5.80 7.93
C ALA A 118 -17.48 -6.40 7.93
N ALA A 119 -17.57 -7.71 7.71
CA ALA A 119 -18.83 -8.41 7.55
C ALA A 119 -18.79 -9.79 8.22
N SER A 120 -19.95 -10.29 8.66
CA SER A 120 -20.06 -11.69 9.07
C SER A 120 -20.01 -12.60 7.83
N TYR A 121 -19.20 -13.64 7.91
CA TYR A 121 -19.08 -14.68 6.89
C TYR A 121 -19.96 -15.88 7.28
N SER A 122 -20.73 -16.37 6.30
CA SER A 122 -21.50 -17.61 6.43
C SER A 122 -21.64 -18.25 5.05
N GLN A 123 -21.06 -19.43 4.88
CA GLN A 123 -21.17 -20.25 3.67
C GLN A 123 -21.40 -21.72 4.04
N PHE A 124 -21.82 -22.53 3.08
CA PHE A 124 -22.02 -23.97 3.30
C PHE A 124 -21.04 -24.79 2.46
N VAL A 125 -20.58 -25.89 3.04
CA VAL A 125 -19.86 -26.97 2.35
C VAL A 125 -20.78 -28.18 2.28
N HIS A 126 -20.96 -28.73 1.09
CA HIS A 126 -21.79 -29.92 0.87
C HIS A 126 -20.89 -31.13 0.57
N LEU A 127 -21.24 -32.26 1.17
CA LEU A 127 -20.53 -33.52 1.02
C LEU A 127 -21.47 -34.62 0.54
N SER A 128 -20.97 -35.41 -0.39
CA SER A 128 -21.62 -36.63 -0.86
C SER A 128 -20.69 -37.83 -0.70
N GLN A 129 -21.29 -39.02 -0.73
CA GLN A 129 -20.54 -40.27 -0.75
C GLN A 129 -20.20 -40.66 -2.18
N VAL A 130 -18.92 -40.91 -2.45
CA VAL A 130 -18.42 -41.42 -3.72
C VAL A 130 -17.84 -42.82 -3.55
N GLY A 131 -17.92 -43.65 -4.59
CA GLY A 131 -17.40 -45.02 -4.57
C GLY A 131 -18.47 -46.10 -4.78
N GLY A 132 -18.03 -47.34 -4.96
CA GLY A 132 -18.90 -48.50 -5.20
C GLY A 132 -19.46 -49.12 -3.92
N PRO A 133 -20.34 -50.13 -4.05
CA PRO A 133 -20.87 -50.88 -2.91
C PRO A 133 -19.73 -51.44 -2.04
N GLY A 134 -19.70 -51.08 -0.76
CA GLY A 134 -18.70 -51.56 0.22
C GLY A 134 -17.47 -50.67 0.44
N ARG A 135 -17.26 -49.60 -0.36
CA ARG A 135 -16.20 -48.59 -0.16
C ARG A 135 -16.69 -47.18 -0.51
N LYS A 136 -17.71 -46.72 0.21
CA LYS A 136 -18.20 -45.33 0.07
C LYS A 136 -17.36 -44.41 0.93
N GLU A 137 -16.79 -43.39 0.32
CA GLU A 137 -16.01 -42.37 1.00
C GLU A 137 -16.68 -41.00 0.87
N TRP A 138 -16.53 -40.16 1.89
CA TRP A 138 -17.02 -38.79 1.85
C TRP A 138 -16.09 -37.91 1.01
N ARG A 139 -16.68 -37.07 0.16
CA ARG A 139 -16.00 -36.02 -0.60
C ARG A 139 -16.88 -34.78 -0.70
N ILE A 140 -16.25 -33.62 -0.82
CA ILE A 140 -16.92 -32.33 -0.98
C ILE A 140 -17.35 -32.19 -2.44
N ASP A 141 -18.65 -32.00 -2.70
CA ASP A 141 -19.18 -31.73 -4.05
C ASP A 141 -19.55 -30.26 -4.27
N LYS A 142 -19.77 -29.49 -3.20
CA LYS A 142 -19.90 -28.03 -3.23
C LYS A 142 -18.92 -27.44 -2.23
N PRO A 143 -17.69 -27.11 -2.67
CA PRO A 143 -16.73 -26.39 -1.84
C PRO A 143 -17.17 -24.93 -1.65
N PRO A 144 -16.59 -24.21 -0.68
CA PRO A 144 -16.78 -22.76 -0.60
C PRO A 144 -16.23 -22.09 -1.87
N PRO A 145 -16.74 -20.89 -2.23
CA PRO A 145 -16.19 -20.14 -3.36
C PRO A 145 -14.75 -19.75 -3.06
N GLY A 146 -13.83 -20.19 -3.92
CA GLY A 146 -12.41 -19.89 -3.79
C GLY A 146 -11.78 -20.47 -2.51
N VAL A 147 -10.81 -19.73 -1.98
CA VAL A 147 -10.08 -20.04 -0.74
C VAL A 147 -10.71 -19.29 0.44
N VAL A 148 -10.80 -19.92 1.60
CA VAL A 148 -11.17 -19.28 2.87
C VAL A 148 -10.14 -19.64 3.94
N LEU A 149 -9.59 -18.63 4.62
CA LEU A 149 -8.53 -18.82 5.62
C LEU A 149 -8.50 -17.66 6.63
N GLY A 150 -7.86 -17.89 7.78
CA GLY A 150 -7.69 -16.87 8.81
C GLY A 150 -6.59 -15.86 8.48
N GLN A 151 -6.63 -14.69 9.10
CA GLN A 151 -5.68 -13.60 8.83
C GLN A 151 -4.22 -13.99 9.09
N SER A 152 -3.96 -14.79 10.14
CA SER A 152 -2.61 -15.29 10.44
C SER A 152 -2.07 -16.20 9.34
N ASP A 153 -2.91 -17.07 8.77
CA ASP A 153 -2.53 -17.90 7.62
C ASP A 153 -2.30 -17.05 6.37
N PHE A 154 -3.16 -16.05 6.13
CA PHE A 154 -3.02 -15.13 5.00
C PHE A 154 -1.65 -14.44 5.01
N GLN A 155 -1.25 -13.90 6.17
CA GLN A 155 0.03 -13.21 6.34
C GLN A 155 1.24 -14.16 6.28
N ARG A 156 1.04 -15.46 6.52
CA ARG A 156 2.07 -16.49 6.38
C ARG A 156 2.18 -17.02 4.94
N ILE A 157 1.10 -17.03 4.18
CA ILE A 157 1.07 -17.67 2.85
C ILE A 157 1.24 -16.63 1.75
N TYR A 158 0.63 -15.45 1.91
CA TYR A 158 0.63 -14.40 0.91
C TYR A 158 1.59 -13.27 1.29
N ARG A 159 2.19 -12.68 0.26
CA ARG A 159 2.96 -11.44 0.36
C ARG A 159 2.35 -10.38 -0.55
N SER A 160 2.38 -9.13 -0.10
CA SER A 160 2.08 -7.99 -0.94
C SER A 160 3.26 -7.73 -1.89
N VAL A 161 2.96 -7.39 -3.14
CA VAL A 161 3.91 -7.00 -4.19
C VAL A 161 3.32 -5.85 -4.97
N ASN A 162 4.13 -4.83 -5.27
CA ASN A 162 3.71 -3.70 -6.07
C ASN A 162 3.95 -3.97 -7.55
N LYS A 163 2.87 -4.03 -8.33
CA LYS A 163 2.96 -3.86 -9.78
C LYS A 163 3.11 -2.37 -10.06
N TYR A 164 4.04 -1.99 -10.93
CA TYR A 164 4.19 -0.59 -11.32
C TYR A 164 3.55 -0.35 -12.68
N TYR A 165 2.79 0.74 -12.79
CA TYR A 165 2.23 1.23 -14.03
C TYR A 165 2.60 2.69 -14.23
N PHE A 166 2.56 3.18 -15.47
CA PHE A 166 2.83 4.58 -15.73
C PHE A 166 1.63 5.41 -15.30
N ALA A 167 1.85 6.53 -14.62
CA ALA A 167 0.78 7.49 -14.39
C ALA A 167 0.16 7.90 -15.74
N GLY A 168 -1.18 7.87 -15.80
CA GLY A 168 -1.93 8.24 -16.98
C GLY A 168 -1.72 9.72 -17.34
N PRO A 169 -2.27 10.19 -18.48
CA PRO A 169 -2.14 11.58 -18.92
C PRO A 169 -2.56 12.63 -17.87
N SER A 170 -3.52 12.28 -17.01
CA SER A 170 -4.01 13.08 -15.88
C SER A 170 -3.05 13.14 -14.67
N GLY A 171 -2.00 12.31 -14.64
CA GLY A 171 -1.00 12.23 -13.57
C GLY A 171 0.39 12.79 -13.90
N THR A 172 0.63 13.29 -15.12
CA THR A 172 1.98 13.70 -15.56
C THR A 172 2.24 15.20 -15.40
N GLY A 173 3.37 15.59 -14.84
CA GLY A 173 3.87 16.97 -14.91
C GLY A 173 4.30 17.31 -16.36
N ALA A 174 4.14 18.56 -16.77
CA ALA A 174 4.29 18.98 -18.17
C ALA A 174 5.70 18.81 -18.80
N ASN A 175 6.75 18.50 -18.02
CA ASN A 175 8.14 18.47 -18.51
C ASN A 175 9.05 17.46 -17.76
N GLY A 176 8.64 16.18 -17.62
CA GLY A 176 9.48 15.12 -17.03
C GLY A 176 9.06 13.71 -17.44
N PRO A 177 9.91 12.67 -17.21
CA PRO A 177 9.50 11.28 -17.37
C PRO A 177 8.26 11.00 -16.52
N ARG A 178 7.32 10.21 -17.06
CA ARG A 178 6.08 9.90 -16.33
C ARG A 178 6.43 9.14 -15.04
N GLY A 179 5.83 9.54 -13.93
CA GLY A 179 5.94 8.82 -12.66
C GLY A 179 5.31 7.42 -12.76
N LEU A 180 5.81 6.48 -11.96
CA LEU A 180 5.18 5.18 -11.80
C LEU A 180 4.25 5.17 -10.58
N VAL A 181 3.13 4.49 -10.72
CA VAL A 181 2.13 4.27 -9.68
C VAL A 181 2.24 2.82 -9.22
N ALA A 182 2.33 2.61 -7.91
CA ALA A 182 2.29 1.26 -7.34
C ALA A 182 0.84 0.78 -7.20
N ASP A 183 0.60 -0.43 -7.70
CA ASP A 183 -0.65 -1.18 -7.63
C ASP A 183 -0.38 -2.47 -6.84
N PRO A 184 -0.59 -2.46 -5.50
CA PRO A 184 -0.29 -3.61 -4.65
C PRO A 184 -1.22 -4.79 -4.93
N ILE A 185 -0.65 -5.97 -4.98
CA ILE A 185 -1.36 -7.25 -5.13
C ILE A 185 -0.82 -8.29 -4.15
N TYR A 186 -1.62 -9.32 -3.90
CA TYR A 186 -1.28 -10.41 -2.99
C TYR A 186 -1.04 -11.72 -3.71
N ILE A 187 0.21 -12.20 -3.65
CA ILE A 187 0.63 -13.46 -4.27
C ILE A 187 1.08 -14.46 -3.22
N ARG A 188 0.95 -15.76 -3.50
CA ARG A 188 1.47 -16.82 -2.64
C ARG A 188 3.00 -16.80 -2.65
N GLN A 189 3.62 -16.53 -1.51
CA GLN A 189 5.04 -16.19 -1.46
C GLN A 189 6.00 -17.39 -1.72
N ARG A 190 5.48 -18.62 -1.70
CA ARG A 190 6.26 -19.86 -1.89
C ARG A 190 5.94 -20.58 -3.20
N ILE A 191 4.95 -20.11 -3.97
CA ILE A 191 4.52 -20.71 -5.23
C ILE A 191 4.90 -19.77 -6.36
N GLU A 192 6.12 -19.95 -6.89
CA GLU A 192 6.61 -19.25 -8.08
C GLU A 192 6.33 -17.72 -8.08
N PRO A 193 6.62 -16.98 -6.99
CA PRO A 193 6.16 -15.61 -6.81
C PRO A 193 6.62 -14.66 -7.93
N LEU A 194 7.80 -14.91 -8.51
CA LEU A 194 8.31 -14.13 -9.65
C LEU A 194 7.47 -14.36 -10.90
N THR A 195 7.21 -15.62 -11.25
CA THR A 195 6.39 -15.98 -12.41
C THR A 195 4.98 -15.40 -12.28
N GLU A 196 4.35 -15.54 -11.11
CA GLU A 196 3.00 -15.04 -10.86
C GLU A 196 2.93 -13.51 -10.85
N THR A 197 3.95 -12.82 -10.33
CA THR A 197 4.03 -11.35 -10.42
C THR A 197 4.11 -10.88 -11.87
N VAL A 198 4.93 -11.54 -12.70
CA VAL A 198 5.05 -11.20 -14.13
C VAL A 198 3.74 -11.45 -14.85
N LYS A 199 3.06 -12.58 -14.61
CA LYS A 199 1.73 -12.86 -15.18
C LYS A 199 0.74 -11.77 -14.80
N ALA A 200 0.63 -11.43 -13.52
CA ALA A 200 -0.28 -10.40 -13.03
C ALA A 200 0.02 -9.00 -13.62
N LEU A 201 1.30 -8.65 -13.81
CA LEU A 201 1.69 -7.40 -14.47
C LEU A 201 1.20 -7.34 -15.93
N LEU A 202 1.37 -8.45 -16.66
CA LEU A 202 0.97 -8.59 -18.07
C LEU A 202 -0.56 -8.64 -18.25
N GLU A 203 -1.30 -9.06 -17.23
CA GLU A 203 -2.76 -9.04 -17.23
C GLU A 203 -3.33 -7.62 -17.13
N GLY A 204 -2.66 -6.75 -16.39
CA GLY A 204 -3.02 -5.33 -16.28
C GLY A 204 -3.19 -4.85 -14.85
N PRO A 205 -3.46 -3.54 -14.66
CA PRO A 205 -3.69 -2.95 -13.35
C PRO A 205 -4.97 -3.50 -12.71
N THR A 206 -5.10 -3.32 -11.39
CA THR A 206 -6.37 -3.58 -10.70
C THR A 206 -7.47 -2.65 -11.22
N ASN A 207 -8.73 -3.09 -11.14
CA ASN A 207 -9.88 -2.30 -11.60
C ASN A 207 -9.96 -0.92 -10.94
N TRP A 208 -9.47 -0.80 -9.70
CA TRP A 208 -9.46 0.46 -8.97
C TRP A 208 -8.44 1.46 -9.54
N LEU A 209 -7.31 1.02 -10.10
CA LEU A 209 -6.29 1.90 -10.70
C LEU A 209 -6.36 2.02 -12.23
N ASP A 210 -7.01 1.09 -12.94
CA ASP A 210 -7.03 1.01 -14.41
C ASP A 210 -7.45 2.33 -15.10
N GLN A 211 -8.28 3.15 -14.45
CA GLN A 211 -8.76 4.41 -15.03
C GLN A 211 -7.73 5.55 -15.06
N VAL A 212 -6.63 5.42 -14.31
CA VAL A 212 -5.65 6.51 -14.09
C VAL A 212 -4.21 6.09 -14.33
N VAL A 213 -3.99 4.85 -14.75
CA VAL A 213 -2.65 4.32 -15.06
C VAL A 213 -2.62 3.69 -16.45
N ASP A 214 -1.46 3.72 -17.07
CA ASP A 214 -1.21 3.13 -18.39
C ASP A 214 -0.25 1.94 -18.26
N SER A 215 -0.65 0.77 -18.78
CA SER A 215 0.29 -0.33 -19.03
C SER A 215 0.99 -0.17 -20.38
N ARG A 216 2.30 -0.44 -20.41
CA ARG A 216 3.08 -0.41 -21.65
C ARG A 216 2.96 -1.71 -22.44
N PHE A 217 2.54 -2.77 -21.79
CA PHE A 217 2.10 -4.00 -22.44
C PHE A 217 0.77 -3.76 -23.13
N ARG A 218 0.62 -4.28 -24.36
CA ARG A 218 -0.67 -4.25 -25.05
C ARG A 218 -1.62 -5.23 -24.36
N SER A 219 -2.91 -4.94 -24.34
CA SER A 219 -3.91 -5.92 -23.89
C SER A 219 -3.75 -7.24 -24.67
N GLY A 220 -3.76 -8.36 -23.95
CA GLY A 220 -3.50 -9.70 -24.49
C GLY A 220 -2.02 -10.11 -24.56
N THR A 221 -1.06 -9.24 -24.20
CA THR A 221 0.32 -9.69 -24.03
C THR A 221 0.40 -10.67 -22.87
N ARG A 222 1.04 -11.83 -23.09
CA ARG A 222 1.22 -12.91 -22.11
C ARG A 222 2.61 -13.52 -22.27
N LEU A 223 3.04 -14.31 -21.29
CA LEU A 223 4.19 -15.19 -21.45
C LEU A 223 3.94 -16.17 -22.60
N LYS A 224 4.97 -16.44 -23.41
CA LYS A 224 4.89 -17.39 -24.53
C LYS A 224 4.59 -18.81 -24.04
N ASP A 225 5.19 -19.18 -22.91
CA ASP A 225 4.95 -20.44 -22.21
C ASP A 225 4.58 -20.14 -20.75
N PRO A 226 3.28 -20.08 -20.40
CA PRO A 226 2.84 -19.76 -19.04
C PRO A 226 3.13 -20.87 -18.02
N GLY A 227 3.49 -22.08 -18.47
CA GLY A 227 3.85 -23.21 -17.61
C GLY A 227 5.34 -23.23 -17.22
N LYS A 228 6.17 -22.43 -17.89
CA LYS A 228 7.60 -22.33 -17.61
C LYS A 228 7.86 -21.32 -16.49
N SER A 229 8.47 -21.79 -15.39
CA SER A 229 8.93 -20.91 -14.31
C SER A 229 9.97 -19.92 -14.80
N LEU A 230 9.85 -18.68 -14.35
CA LEU A 230 10.80 -17.60 -14.58
C LEU A 230 11.78 -17.53 -13.42
N ALA A 231 13.08 -17.45 -13.74
CA ALA A 231 14.14 -17.25 -12.76
C ALA A 231 15.23 -16.35 -13.38
N PRO A 232 15.83 -15.43 -12.62
CA PRO A 232 17.04 -14.73 -13.04
C PRO A 232 18.20 -15.71 -13.19
N ASP A 233 19.16 -15.38 -14.04
CA ASP A 233 20.44 -16.09 -14.12
C ASP A 233 21.38 -15.71 -12.96
N ASP A 234 22.61 -16.23 -13.00
CA ASP A 234 23.67 -15.98 -12.01
C ASP A 234 24.15 -14.53 -11.97
N GLN A 235 23.77 -13.71 -12.96
CA GLN A 235 24.05 -12.28 -13.06
C GLN A 235 22.81 -11.43 -12.76
N ASN A 236 21.79 -11.99 -12.09
CA ASN A 236 20.51 -11.34 -11.80
C ASN A 236 19.78 -10.82 -13.06
N ARG A 237 20.01 -11.45 -14.24
CA ARG A 237 19.33 -11.08 -15.48
C ARG A 237 18.11 -11.98 -15.70
N LEU A 238 16.97 -11.36 -15.91
CA LEU A 238 15.72 -12.06 -16.19
C LEU A 238 15.40 -12.03 -17.69
N THR A 239 15.24 -13.20 -18.30
CA THR A 239 14.75 -13.31 -19.68
C THR A 239 13.26 -13.63 -19.69
N VAL A 240 12.46 -12.77 -20.34
CA VAL A 240 11.00 -12.92 -20.44
C VAL A 240 10.62 -13.03 -21.91
N GLN A 241 10.11 -14.20 -22.31
CA GLN A 241 9.61 -14.44 -23.65
C GLN A 241 8.11 -14.19 -23.72
N LEU A 242 7.69 -13.28 -24.60
CA LEU A 242 6.31 -12.84 -24.75
C LEU A 242 5.64 -13.51 -25.96
N ASN A 243 4.31 -13.54 -25.97
CA ASN A 243 3.52 -13.95 -27.12
C ASN A 243 3.56 -12.90 -28.26
N SER A 244 2.93 -13.20 -29.39
CA SER A 244 3.00 -12.36 -30.59
C SER A 244 2.44 -10.95 -30.45
N GLN A 245 1.68 -10.66 -29.37
CA GLN A 245 1.17 -9.31 -29.10
C GLN A 245 2.28 -8.28 -28.82
N ALA A 246 3.49 -8.74 -28.49
CA ALA A 246 4.66 -7.89 -28.24
C ALA A 246 5.64 -7.79 -29.43
N ASP A 247 5.43 -8.55 -30.51
CA ASP A 247 6.44 -8.69 -31.58
C ASP A 247 6.72 -7.39 -32.33
N ASP A 248 5.68 -6.55 -32.50
CA ASP A 248 5.71 -5.27 -33.20
C ASP A 248 5.99 -4.06 -32.29
N ALA A 249 6.36 -4.29 -31.02
CA ALA A 249 6.65 -3.19 -30.10
C ALA A 249 7.87 -2.37 -30.58
N SER A 250 7.72 -1.04 -30.63
CA SER A 250 8.84 -0.14 -30.93
C SER A 250 9.93 -0.21 -29.86
N GLN A 251 11.15 0.21 -30.20
CA GLN A 251 12.28 0.23 -29.26
C GLN A 251 11.95 1.01 -27.98
N THR A 252 11.32 2.19 -28.12
CA THR A 252 10.91 3.04 -27.00
C THR A 252 9.90 2.30 -26.12
N ARG A 253 8.85 1.73 -26.72
CA ARG A 253 7.81 1.01 -25.96
C ARG A 253 8.38 -0.24 -25.28
N CYS A 254 9.29 -0.96 -25.92
CA CYS A 254 9.96 -2.10 -25.30
C CYS A 254 10.79 -1.70 -24.07
N ARG A 255 11.52 -0.57 -24.14
CA ARG A 255 12.24 -0.05 -22.97
C ARG A 255 11.28 0.32 -21.84
N GLU A 256 10.14 0.93 -22.13
CA GLU A 256 9.13 1.22 -21.12
C GLU A 256 8.52 -0.07 -20.50
N MET A 257 8.27 -1.11 -21.32
CA MET A 257 7.84 -2.43 -20.85
C MET A 257 8.89 -3.08 -19.93
N ALA A 258 10.16 -3.04 -20.31
CA ALA A 258 11.26 -3.60 -19.52
C ALA A 258 11.47 -2.82 -18.21
N ALA A 259 11.32 -1.49 -18.23
CA ALA A 259 11.36 -0.65 -17.03
C ALA A 259 10.22 -1.02 -16.06
N GLN A 260 9.00 -1.16 -16.60
CA GLN A 260 7.82 -1.57 -15.82
C GLN A 260 8.04 -2.90 -15.10
N LEU A 261 8.65 -3.89 -15.78
CA LEU A 261 9.02 -5.17 -15.17
C LEU A 261 10.11 -5.04 -14.10
N LEU A 262 11.20 -4.32 -14.41
CA LEU A 262 12.31 -4.13 -13.45
C LEU A 262 11.81 -3.54 -12.13
N PHE A 263 11.05 -2.45 -12.19
CA PHE A 263 10.53 -1.79 -10.98
C PHE A 263 9.54 -2.65 -10.21
N THR A 264 8.75 -3.47 -10.90
CA THR A 264 7.83 -4.45 -10.26
C THR A 264 8.60 -5.56 -9.55
N LEU A 265 9.76 -5.96 -10.06
CA LEU A 265 10.50 -7.12 -9.56
C LEU A 265 11.64 -6.77 -8.59
N GLN A 266 12.02 -5.49 -8.49
CA GLN A 266 13.20 -5.05 -7.73
C GLN A 266 13.18 -5.50 -6.25
N ASP A 267 12.01 -5.48 -5.61
CA ASP A 267 11.83 -5.79 -4.18
C ASP A 267 11.31 -7.23 -3.95
N LEU A 268 11.18 -8.01 -5.03
CA LEU A 268 10.59 -9.33 -4.98
C LEU A 268 11.60 -10.41 -4.57
N THR A 269 12.82 -10.36 -5.12
CA THR A 269 13.90 -11.31 -4.85
C THR A 269 14.95 -10.71 -3.92
N PRO A 270 15.57 -11.49 -3.00
CA PRO A 270 16.61 -10.97 -2.13
C PRO A 270 17.82 -10.37 -2.87
N SER A 271 18.15 -10.93 -4.04
CA SER A 271 19.23 -10.43 -4.91
C SER A 271 18.77 -9.39 -5.93
N GLY A 272 17.46 -9.09 -5.99
CA GLY A 272 16.88 -8.22 -7.02
C GLY A 272 16.93 -8.80 -8.43
N VAL A 273 16.44 -8.01 -9.40
CA VAL A 273 16.62 -8.22 -10.84
C VAL A 273 17.34 -6.99 -11.38
N GLU A 274 18.57 -7.16 -11.85
CA GLU A 274 19.41 -6.05 -12.30
C GLU A 274 19.22 -5.71 -13.77
N GLN A 275 18.73 -6.68 -14.57
CA GLN A 275 18.49 -6.52 -16.00
C GLN A 275 17.33 -7.38 -16.46
N VAL A 276 16.51 -6.83 -17.37
CA VAL A 276 15.44 -7.57 -18.05
C VAL A 276 15.74 -7.63 -19.55
N THR A 277 15.70 -8.85 -20.09
CA THR A 277 15.74 -9.14 -21.53
C THR A 277 14.35 -9.55 -21.98
N LEU A 278 13.74 -8.75 -22.84
CA LEU A 278 12.46 -9.10 -23.48
C LEU A 278 12.72 -9.83 -24.79
N GLN A 279 12.01 -10.94 -25.01
CA GLN A 279 12.07 -11.72 -26.24
C GLN A 279 10.70 -11.79 -26.92
N ARG A 280 10.73 -11.83 -28.24
CA ARG A 280 9.57 -12.04 -29.12
C ARG A 280 9.06 -13.48 -29.05
N SER A 281 7.91 -13.70 -29.65
CA SER A 281 7.26 -15.01 -29.74
C SER A 281 8.12 -16.09 -30.43
N ASN A 282 9.05 -15.67 -31.29
CA ASN A 282 10.02 -16.53 -31.99
C ASN A 282 11.36 -16.69 -31.25
N GLY A 283 11.52 -16.09 -30.06
CA GLY A 283 12.74 -16.16 -29.24
C GLY A 283 13.81 -15.11 -29.59
N SER A 284 13.62 -14.33 -30.66
CA SER A 284 14.52 -13.21 -30.96
C SER A 284 14.43 -12.11 -29.90
N MET A 285 15.55 -11.43 -29.65
CA MET A 285 15.61 -10.34 -28.68
C MET A 285 14.79 -9.13 -29.15
N LEU A 286 13.89 -8.67 -28.30
CA LEU A 286 13.09 -7.46 -28.51
C LEU A 286 13.86 -6.24 -27.96
N CYS A 287 14.26 -6.27 -26.70
CA CYS A 287 15.19 -5.30 -26.10
C CYS A 287 15.79 -5.81 -24.78
N VAL A 288 16.77 -5.07 -24.26
CA VAL A 288 17.40 -5.26 -22.95
C VAL A 288 17.41 -3.94 -22.20
N LEU A 289 17.17 -3.97 -20.90
CA LEU A 289 17.27 -2.80 -20.03
C LEU A 289 17.88 -3.19 -18.68
N SER A 290 18.86 -2.43 -18.20
CA SER A 290 19.39 -2.54 -16.84
C SER A 290 18.67 -1.60 -15.87
N GLN A 291 18.73 -1.91 -14.58
CA GLN A 291 18.16 -1.09 -13.51
C GLN A 291 18.66 0.37 -13.56
N SER A 292 19.96 0.58 -13.73
CA SER A 292 20.57 1.92 -13.85
C SER A 292 20.01 2.76 -15.01
N HIS A 293 19.59 2.13 -16.09
CA HIS A 293 18.98 2.82 -17.23
C HIS A 293 17.45 2.94 -17.10
N ALA A 294 16.81 2.14 -16.24
CA ALA A 294 15.36 2.18 -16.04
C ALA A 294 14.88 3.50 -15.44
N GLU A 295 15.67 4.11 -14.54
CA GLU A 295 15.35 5.40 -13.91
C GLU A 295 15.25 6.55 -14.93
N SER A 296 16.03 6.48 -16.02
CA SER A 296 15.92 7.44 -17.13
C SER A 296 14.68 7.26 -18.00
N VAL A 297 14.04 6.09 -17.95
CA VAL A 297 12.86 5.76 -18.75
C VAL A 297 11.58 6.14 -17.98
N ALA A 298 11.54 5.86 -16.68
CA ALA A 298 10.41 6.18 -15.82
C ALA A 298 10.89 6.51 -14.41
N ALA A 299 10.32 7.57 -13.83
CA ALA A 299 10.60 7.93 -12.45
C ALA A 299 9.79 7.01 -11.52
N HIS A 300 10.46 6.02 -10.94
CA HIS A 300 9.86 5.12 -9.96
C HIS A 300 9.64 5.77 -8.59
N ARG A 301 10.42 6.81 -8.30
CA ARG A 301 10.25 7.70 -7.15
C ARG A 301 10.14 9.10 -7.72
N SER A 302 9.04 9.79 -7.44
CA SER A 302 8.90 11.18 -7.84
C SER A 302 9.89 12.00 -7.02
N ALA A 303 11.01 12.34 -7.65
CA ALA A 303 12.20 12.99 -7.09
C ALA A 303 13.13 12.08 -6.27
N ASP A 304 14.41 12.45 -6.34
CA ASP A 304 15.52 11.94 -5.55
C ASP A 304 15.17 11.83 -4.05
N ARG A 305 15.98 11.09 -3.29
CA ARG A 305 15.88 11.09 -1.81
C ARG A 305 15.77 12.56 -1.35
N PRO A 306 14.82 12.91 -0.45
CA PRO A 306 14.69 14.28 -0.01
C PRO A 306 16.01 14.74 0.60
N ASP A 307 16.42 15.95 0.26
CA ASP A 307 17.63 16.56 0.80
C ASP A 307 17.39 16.96 2.26
N TYR A 308 16.16 17.42 2.56
CA TYR A 308 15.78 17.93 3.86
C TYR A 308 14.47 17.32 4.40
N GLN A 309 14.36 17.37 5.72
CA GLN A 309 13.10 17.27 6.46
C GLN A 309 12.77 18.65 7.04
N TYR A 310 11.49 18.94 7.23
CA TYR A 310 11.01 20.27 7.59
C TYR A 310 10.04 20.19 8.77
N PHE A 311 9.90 21.30 9.50
CA PHE A 311 8.89 21.46 10.55
C PHE A 311 8.73 22.95 10.90
N ILE A 312 7.74 23.27 11.75
CA ILE A 312 7.54 24.60 12.31
C ILE A 312 8.22 24.70 13.67
N ASP A 313 9.12 25.68 13.86
CA ASP A 313 9.83 25.89 15.13
C ASP A 313 8.99 26.64 16.19
N GLU A 314 9.54 26.80 17.40
CA GLU A 314 8.93 27.56 18.51
C GLU A 314 8.54 29.01 18.14
N LYS A 315 9.19 29.58 17.12
CA LYS A 315 8.96 30.95 16.63
C LYS A 315 7.95 30.98 15.48
N HIS A 316 7.27 29.86 15.21
CA HIS A 316 6.30 29.71 14.13
C HIS A 316 6.90 29.92 12.73
N ARG A 317 8.16 29.52 12.53
CA ARG A 317 8.88 29.64 11.25
C ARG A 317 9.06 28.26 10.64
N LEU A 318 9.05 28.20 9.31
CA LEU A 318 9.45 26.99 8.61
C LEU A 318 10.97 26.81 8.71
N VAL A 319 11.40 25.70 9.29
CA VAL A 319 12.81 25.31 9.39
C VAL A 319 13.06 24.00 8.67
N ARG A 320 14.32 23.76 8.30
CA ARG A 320 14.78 22.54 7.64
C ARG A 320 15.99 21.94 8.35
N MET A 321 16.16 20.64 8.17
CA MET A 321 17.30 19.87 8.63
C MET A 321 17.63 18.81 7.58
N PRO A 322 18.89 18.46 7.29
CA PRO A 322 19.20 17.42 6.32
C PRO A 322 18.46 16.12 6.63
N ALA A 323 17.88 15.46 5.61
CA ALA A 323 17.03 14.28 5.82
C ALA A 323 17.82 13.13 6.45
N ASN A 324 19.10 12.98 6.09
CA ASN A 324 20.05 12.01 6.63
C ASN A 324 20.85 12.51 7.84
N ALA A 325 20.48 13.65 8.43
CA ALA A 325 21.20 14.21 9.56
C ALA A 325 21.33 13.24 10.74
N GLY A 326 22.48 13.20 11.41
CA GLY A 326 22.62 12.52 12.70
C GLY A 326 21.92 13.27 13.83
N SER A 327 21.92 12.70 15.04
CA SER A 327 21.23 13.21 16.23
C SER A 327 21.67 14.60 16.70
N ASN A 328 22.78 15.14 16.18
CA ASN A 328 23.36 16.43 16.58
C ASN A 328 23.13 17.56 15.56
N ALA A 329 22.37 17.33 14.49
CA ALA A 329 22.08 18.40 13.53
C ALA A 329 21.04 19.36 14.10
N ASN A 330 21.34 20.66 14.00
CA ASN A 330 20.40 21.70 14.40
C ASN A 330 19.55 22.14 13.20
N PRO A 331 18.25 22.39 13.38
CA PRO A 331 17.42 22.97 12.35
C PRO A 331 17.84 24.40 12.03
N ALA A 332 17.71 24.78 10.76
CA ALA A 332 17.93 26.15 10.30
C ALA A 332 16.67 26.67 9.58
N PRO A 333 16.34 27.96 9.68
CA PRO A 333 15.28 28.56 8.88
C PRO A 333 15.45 28.25 7.40
N VAL A 334 14.33 28.00 6.70
CA VAL A 334 14.36 27.94 5.24
C VAL A 334 14.66 29.32 4.66
N ASN A 335 15.14 29.36 3.43
CA ASN A 335 15.25 30.61 2.70
C ASN A 335 13.86 31.17 2.36
N GLY A 336 13.79 32.49 2.18
CA GLY A 336 12.56 33.17 1.82
C GLY A 336 11.65 33.44 3.02
N ILE A 337 10.52 34.10 2.74
CA ILE A 337 9.68 34.73 3.76
C ILE A 337 9.10 33.76 4.80
N LEU A 338 8.87 32.49 4.44
CA LEU A 338 8.32 31.47 5.35
C LEU A 338 9.31 31.03 6.45
N GLY A 339 10.60 31.29 6.29
CA GLY A 339 11.63 31.05 7.31
C GLY A 339 11.95 32.27 8.19
N THR A 340 11.51 33.46 7.81
CA THR A 340 11.85 34.70 8.55
C THR A 340 11.12 34.81 9.89
N GLY A 341 9.85 34.41 9.92
CA GLY A 341 8.92 34.60 11.04
C GLY A 341 8.02 35.83 10.92
N ASP A 342 8.16 36.64 9.87
CA ASP A 342 7.29 37.79 9.62
C ASP A 342 5.82 37.39 9.41
N GLN A 343 5.61 36.18 8.89
CA GLN A 343 4.31 35.51 8.80
C GLN A 343 4.34 34.25 9.68
N PRO A 344 3.84 34.30 10.93
CA PRO A 344 3.76 33.13 11.79
C PRO A 344 2.89 32.04 11.18
N LEU A 345 3.39 30.80 11.19
CA LEU A 345 2.75 29.61 10.61
C LEU A 345 2.33 28.61 11.71
N ARG A 346 1.28 27.83 11.43
CA ARG A 346 0.94 26.64 12.23
C ARG A 346 1.31 25.33 11.55
N SER A 347 1.39 25.33 10.22
CA SER A 347 1.70 24.14 9.42
C SER A 347 2.24 24.53 8.06
N ALA A 348 2.99 23.64 7.42
CA ALA A 348 3.52 23.85 6.08
C ALA A 348 3.58 22.56 5.26
N ALA A 349 3.80 22.72 3.95
CA ALA A 349 4.16 21.66 3.02
C ALA A 349 5.20 22.18 2.04
N VAL A 350 6.11 21.31 1.58
CA VAL A 350 7.22 21.66 0.68
C VAL A 350 7.06 20.89 -0.62
N SER A 351 7.25 21.54 -1.77
CA SER A 351 7.18 20.86 -3.07
C SER A 351 8.30 19.82 -3.20
N ARG A 352 8.08 18.76 -3.99
CA ARG A 352 9.03 17.62 -4.10
C ARG A 352 10.40 17.98 -4.67
N ASP A 353 10.47 19.04 -5.48
CA ASP A 353 11.73 19.60 -5.97
C ASP A 353 12.42 20.52 -4.94
N GLU A 354 11.80 20.71 -3.78
CA GLU A 354 12.24 21.55 -2.67
C GLU A 354 12.44 23.03 -3.02
N LYS A 355 11.80 23.49 -4.12
CA LYS A 355 11.92 24.88 -4.59
C LYS A 355 10.83 25.80 -4.08
N ARG A 356 9.72 25.24 -3.60
CA ARG A 356 8.55 25.99 -3.11
C ARG A 356 8.06 25.42 -1.79
N ALA A 357 7.41 26.28 -1.00
CA ALA A 357 6.67 25.86 0.17
C ALA A 357 5.31 26.58 0.23
N ALA A 358 4.38 25.93 0.91
CA ALA A 358 3.09 26.48 1.29
C ALA A 358 2.99 26.49 2.82
N GLY A 359 2.51 27.59 3.38
CA GLY A 359 2.36 27.77 4.82
C GLY A 359 0.95 28.24 5.16
N VAL A 360 0.34 27.62 6.17
CA VAL A 360 -0.91 28.09 6.76
C VAL A 360 -0.59 28.99 7.94
N SER A 361 -1.21 30.17 7.99
CA SER A 361 -1.04 31.13 9.08
C SER A 361 -1.29 30.50 10.44
N ARG A 362 -0.68 31.08 11.49
CA ARG A 362 -0.85 30.60 12.87
C ARG A 362 -2.30 30.42 13.28
N ASP A 363 -3.17 31.35 12.88
CA ASP A 363 -4.61 31.32 13.12
C ASP A 363 -5.39 30.39 12.16
N GLY A 364 -4.74 29.65 11.27
CA GLY A 364 -5.38 28.76 10.29
C GLY A 364 -6.09 29.43 9.12
N LYS A 365 -6.24 30.76 9.12
CA LYS A 365 -7.20 31.46 8.24
C LYS A 365 -6.72 31.62 6.81
N ALA A 366 -5.42 31.67 6.57
CA ALA A 366 -4.84 32.00 5.27
C ALA A 366 -3.74 31.01 4.86
N LEU A 367 -3.76 30.64 3.58
CA LEU A 367 -2.69 29.86 2.93
C LEU A 367 -1.80 30.79 2.12
N TYR A 368 -0.50 30.68 2.31
CA TYR A 368 0.53 31.40 1.58
C TYR A 368 1.43 30.42 0.85
N THR A 369 2.03 30.86 -0.25
CA THR A 369 3.02 30.10 -1.02
C THR A 369 4.24 30.99 -1.26
N GLY A 370 5.43 30.41 -1.22
CA GLY A 370 6.68 31.13 -1.43
C GLY A 370 7.78 30.26 -2.03
N SER A 371 8.79 30.91 -2.61
CA SER A 371 10.02 30.24 -3.07
C SER A 371 10.95 29.93 -1.90
N LEU A 372 11.63 28.78 -1.97
CA LEU A 372 12.73 28.40 -1.07
C LEU A 372 14.12 28.63 -1.69
N VAL A 373 14.18 29.13 -2.92
CA VAL A 373 15.43 29.34 -3.67
C VAL A 373 15.71 30.82 -3.86
N LEU A 374 14.67 31.60 -4.13
CA LEU A 374 14.76 33.04 -4.33
C LEU A 374 14.28 33.78 -3.08
N GLU A 375 14.94 34.88 -2.75
CA GLU A 375 14.37 35.85 -1.83
C GLU A 375 13.16 36.51 -2.51
N ASP A 376 11.99 36.31 -1.91
CA ASP A 376 10.73 36.87 -2.40
C ASP A 376 9.95 37.48 -1.24
N THR A 377 9.12 38.45 -1.55
CA THR A 377 8.19 39.07 -0.61
C THR A 377 6.94 38.21 -0.44
N LEU A 378 6.27 38.27 0.72
CA LEU A 378 5.03 37.54 0.93
C LEU A 378 3.97 38.00 -0.08
N GLY A 379 3.59 37.11 -0.99
CA GLY A 379 2.48 37.35 -1.90
C GLY A 379 1.13 37.42 -1.18
N LYS A 380 0.06 37.64 -1.95
CA LYS A 380 -1.31 37.55 -1.45
C LYS A 380 -1.61 36.10 -0.99
N ALA A 381 -2.46 35.98 0.03
CA ALA A 381 -2.98 34.68 0.44
C ALA A 381 -3.72 34.00 -0.72
N GLN A 382 -3.36 32.75 -1.02
CA GLN A 382 -3.94 31.95 -2.10
C GLN A 382 -5.34 31.43 -1.73
N VAL A 383 -5.55 31.11 -0.46
CA VAL A 383 -6.83 30.64 0.09
C VAL A 383 -7.11 31.37 1.40
N ARG A 384 -8.39 31.68 1.66
CA ARG A 384 -8.86 32.19 2.95
C ARG A 384 -10.07 31.40 3.43
N SER A 385 -9.98 30.82 4.63
CA SER A 385 -11.13 30.19 5.30
C SER A 385 -12.05 31.26 5.90
N ARG A 386 -13.35 30.93 5.96
CA ARG A 386 -14.40 31.75 6.59
C ARG A 386 -14.87 31.17 7.92
N ALA A 387 -14.29 30.05 8.36
CA ALA A 387 -14.63 29.42 9.62
C ALA A 387 -14.38 30.38 10.81
N THR A 388 -15.28 30.32 11.78
CA THR A 388 -15.21 31.19 12.97
C THR A 388 -14.19 30.65 13.97
N ALA A 389 -14.33 29.39 14.35
CA ALA A 389 -13.40 28.68 15.22
C ALA A 389 -12.07 28.40 14.49
N GLU A 390 -10.98 28.24 15.24
CA GLU A 390 -9.62 28.12 14.67
C GLU A 390 -9.32 26.68 14.21
N GLU A 391 -9.83 25.72 14.96
CA GLU A 391 -9.83 24.29 14.68
C GLU A 391 -10.51 23.98 13.34
N ASP A 392 -11.57 24.72 13.01
CA ASP A 392 -12.38 24.58 11.79
C ASP A 392 -11.76 25.23 10.54
N ARG A 393 -10.54 25.78 10.61
CA ARG A 393 -9.90 26.46 9.47
C ARG A 393 -9.04 25.51 8.62
N LEU A 394 -8.18 26.06 7.78
CA LEU A 394 -7.45 25.32 6.75
C LEU A 394 -6.59 24.19 7.34
N SER A 395 -6.67 22.99 6.78
CA SER A 395 -5.80 21.87 7.15
C SER A 395 -4.34 22.13 6.77
N THR A 396 -3.42 21.28 7.24
CA THR A 396 -2.06 21.23 6.69
C THR A 396 -2.13 20.92 5.18
N PRO A 397 -1.46 21.71 4.31
CA PRO A 397 -1.49 21.48 2.87
C PRO A 397 -0.66 20.24 2.46
N SER A 398 -0.74 19.85 1.19
CA SER A 398 0.07 18.77 0.59
C SER A 398 0.35 19.07 -0.89
N TRP A 399 1.56 18.75 -1.35
CA TRP A 399 1.99 18.90 -2.74
C TRP A 399 1.99 17.55 -3.47
N ASP A 400 1.32 17.49 -4.61
CA ASP A 400 1.34 16.29 -5.44
C ASP A 400 2.61 16.19 -6.30
N GLY A 401 2.79 15.05 -6.97
CA GLY A 401 3.93 14.79 -7.86
C GLY A 401 4.04 15.73 -9.08
N ARG A 402 2.98 16.48 -9.39
CA ARG A 402 2.95 17.45 -10.50
C ARG A 402 3.29 18.86 -10.04
N GLY A 403 3.51 19.01 -8.73
CA GLY A 403 3.72 20.30 -8.08
C GLY A 403 2.43 21.06 -7.85
N ASP A 404 1.25 20.41 -7.88
CA ASP A 404 -0.01 21.07 -7.53
C ASP A 404 -0.27 20.99 -6.02
N LEU A 405 -0.95 21.99 -5.47
CA LEU A 405 -1.16 22.17 -4.04
C LEU A 405 -2.59 21.82 -3.63
N TRP A 406 -2.72 21.10 -2.53
CA TRP A 406 -3.98 20.61 -1.99
C TRP A 406 -4.18 21.08 -0.55
N VAL A 407 -5.39 21.50 -0.20
CA VAL A 407 -5.75 21.92 1.17
C VAL A 407 -7.24 21.69 1.44
N ALA A 408 -7.61 21.27 2.65
CA ALA A 408 -9.01 21.24 3.07
C ALA A 408 -9.38 22.55 3.81
N ASP A 409 -10.49 23.16 3.42
CA ASP A 409 -11.17 24.19 4.21
C ASP A 409 -12.26 23.53 5.05
N ARG A 410 -12.06 23.54 6.36
CA ARG A 410 -12.86 22.78 7.32
C ARG A 410 -14.03 23.58 7.90
N ASP A 411 -14.40 24.69 7.25
CA ASP A 411 -15.54 25.52 7.65
C ASP A 411 -16.81 24.67 7.73
N PRO A 412 -17.45 24.50 8.90
CA PRO A 412 -18.65 23.68 9.05
C PRO A 412 -19.82 24.13 8.16
N LYS A 413 -19.84 25.41 7.75
CA LYS A 413 -20.87 25.95 6.85
C LYS A 413 -20.60 25.61 5.38
N ARG A 414 -19.34 25.35 5.02
CA ARG A 414 -18.92 25.09 3.64
C ARG A 414 -17.61 24.27 3.61
N PRO A 415 -17.63 22.99 4.02
CA PRO A 415 -16.44 22.14 3.99
C PRO A 415 -16.06 21.87 2.53
N ARG A 416 -14.77 22.00 2.20
CA ARG A 416 -14.26 21.86 0.83
C ARG A 416 -12.85 21.29 0.80
N LEU A 417 -12.60 20.43 -0.18
CA LEU A 417 -11.23 20.16 -0.64
C LEU A 417 -10.89 21.11 -1.79
N LEU A 418 -9.72 21.73 -1.74
CA LEU A 418 -9.28 22.72 -2.72
C LEU A 418 -7.97 22.27 -3.36
N TRP A 419 -7.86 22.50 -4.66
CA TRP A 419 -6.70 22.26 -5.50
C TRP A 419 -6.23 23.57 -6.15
N LEU A 420 -4.91 23.78 -6.20
CA LEU A 420 -4.28 24.93 -6.84
C LEU A 420 -3.16 24.45 -7.76
N GLY A 421 -3.31 24.72 -9.05
CA GLY A 421 -2.32 24.34 -10.07
C GLY A 421 -0.98 25.01 -9.81
N LYS A 422 0.10 24.24 -9.68
CA LYS A 422 1.44 24.73 -9.30
C LYS A 422 1.48 25.52 -7.98
N GLY A 423 0.46 25.38 -7.13
CA GLY A 423 0.27 26.18 -5.92
C GLY A 423 0.05 27.67 -6.18
N GLU A 424 -0.46 28.01 -7.36
CA GLU A 424 -0.81 29.37 -7.75
C GLU A 424 -2.21 29.41 -8.36
N GLY A 425 -2.72 30.62 -8.57
CA GLY A 425 -3.97 30.86 -9.26
C GLY A 425 -5.21 30.66 -8.39
N GLU A 426 -6.37 30.67 -9.05
CA GLU A 426 -7.65 30.54 -8.37
C GLU A 426 -7.87 29.10 -7.89
N PRO A 427 -8.16 28.89 -6.59
CA PRO A 427 -8.41 27.55 -6.06
C PRO A 427 -9.66 26.92 -6.66
N VAL A 428 -9.51 25.69 -7.13
CA VAL A 428 -10.59 24.86 -7.67
C VAL A 428 -11.11 23.95 -6.58
N GLN A 429 -12.42 23.89 -6.42
CA GLN A 429 -13.03 22.94 -5.51
C GLN A 429 -12.99 21.54 -6.13
N VAL A 430 -12.49 20.59 -5.35
CA VAL A 430 -12.39 19.18 -5.74
C VAL A 430 -13.68 18.47 -5.36
N GLU A 431 -14.22 17.68 -6.29
CA GLU A 431 -15.38 16.83 -6.03
C GLU A 431 -14.95 15.51 -5.39
N VAL A 432 -15.64 15.07 -4.34
CA VAL A 432 -15.33 13.79 -3.68
C VAL A 432 -16.63 12.98 -3.53
N PRO A 433 -17.21 12.48 -4.63
CA PRO A 433 -18.45 11.73 -4.59
C PRO A 433 -18.30 10.45 -3.76
N GLY A 434 -19.37 10.10 -3.02
CA GLY A 434 -19.39 8.89 -2.19
C GLY A 434 -18.64 9.02 -0.85
N LEU A 435 -18.12 10.22 -0.54
CA LEU A 435 -17.53 10.51 0.77
C LEU A 435 -18.45 11.41 1.60
N ASP A 436 -18.99 10.84 2.67
CA ASP A 436 -19.77 11.58 3.67
C ASP A 436 -18.85 12.07 4.79
N GLY A 437 -19.07 13.30 5.26
CA GLY A 437 -18.33 13.88 6.38
C GLY A 437 -17.45 15.07 6.00
N ARG A 438 -16.66 15.54 6.95
CA ARG A 438 -15.75 16.68 6.77
C ARG A 438 -14.32 16.19 6.64
N ILE A 439 -13.60 16.66 5.63
CA ILE A 439 -12.19 16.31 5.43
C ILE A 439 -11.35 17.10 6.44
N GLU A 440 -10.72 16.39 7.38
CA GLU A 440 -9.86 16.95 8.43
C GLU A 440 -8.41 17.13 7.99
N ALA A 441 -7.90 16.22 7.16
CA ALA A 441 -6.54 16.29 6.63
C ALA A 441 -6.45 15.66 5.25
N VAL A 442 -5.50 16.14 4.45
CA VAL A 442 -5.23 15.68 3.09
C VAL A 442 -3.74 15.39 2.90
N ARG A 443 -3.41 14.26 2.29
CA ARG A 443 -2.06 13.90 1.84
C ARG A 443 -2.13 13.26 0.47
N VAL A 444 -1.51 13.87 -0.54
CA VAL A 444 -1.47 13.32 -1.90
C VAL A 444 -0.20 12.48 -2.07
N SER A 445 -0.33 11.34 -2.74
CA SER A 445 0.81 10.47 -3.03
C SER A 445 1.80 11.16 -3.98
N ALA A 446 3.04 10.69 -3.95
CA ALA A 446 4.06 11.22 -4.83
C ALA A 446 3.83 10.98 -6.33
N ASP A 447 3.04 9.97 -6.68
CA ASP A 447 2.61 9.77 -8.07
C ASP A 447 1.49 10.74 -8.51
N GLY A 448 0.85 11.46 -7.59
CA GLY A 448 -0.23 12.41 -7.88
C GLY A 448 -1.54 11.78 -8.36
N VAL A 449 -1.67 10.46 -8.24
CA VAL A 449 -2.81 9.64 -8.68
C VAL A 449 -3.64 9.15 -7.49
N ARG A 450 -3.07 9.09 -6.28
CA ARG A 450 -3.77 8.65 -5.07
C ARG A 450 -3.79 9.76 -4.03
N ILE A 451 -4.84 9.80 -3.23
CA ILE A 451 -5.02 10.80 -2.17
C ILE A 451 -5.52 10.10 -0.91
N ALA A 452 -4.88 10.40 0.21
CA ALA A 452 -5.32 9.98 1.51
C ALA A 452 -6.04 11.14 2.20
N LEU A 453 -7.20 10.84 2.77
CA LEU A 453 -8.08 11.79 3.45
C LEU A 453 -8.40 11.27 4.85
N LEU A 454 -8.22 12.13 5.85
CA LEU A 454 -8.83 11.93 7.16
C LEU A 454 -10.19 12.60 7.14
N VAL A 455 -11.23 11.85 7.50
CA VAL A 455 -12.62 12.30 7.35
C VAL A 455 -13.36 12.10 8.65
N GLU A 456 -13.86 13.19 9.21
CA GLU A 456 -14.72 13.18 10.39
C GLU A 456 -16.14 12.82 9.98
N GLY A 457 -16.61 11.67 10.48
CA GLY A 457 -17.95 11.16 10.29
C GLY A 457 -18.98 11.86 11.19
N LYS A 458 -20.24 11.49 11.03
CA LYS A 458 -21.35 12.01 11.87
C LYS A 458 -21.26 11.58 13.34
N ASP A 459 -20.49 10.54 13.61
CA ASP A 459 -20.17 10.04 14.94
C ASP A 459 -19.05 10.85 15.64
N GLY A 460 -18.50 11.87 14.96
CA GLY A 460 -17.42 12.71 15.45
C GLY A 460 -16.04 12.02 15.43
N LYS A 461 -15.95 10.83 14.83
CA LYS A 461 -14.70 10.08 14.71
C LYS A 461 -14.08 10.27 13.35
N THR A 462 -12.76 10.26 13.33
CA THR A 462 -11.97 10.44 12.11
C THR A 462 -11.56 9.09 11.55
N SER A 463 -11.89 8.85 10.27
CA SER A 463 -11.52 7.63 9.54
C SER A 463 -10.58 7.95 8.38
N LEU A 464 -9.68 7.00 8.08
CA LEU A 464 -8.76 7.09 6.93
C LEU A 464 -9.41 6.54 5.65
N TRP A 465 -9.45 7.37 4.62
CA TRP A 465 -9.92 7.04 3.28
C TRP A 465 -8.82 7.24 2.24
N ILE A 466 -8.78 6.38 1.24
CA ILE A 466 -7.90 6.51 0.07
C ILE A 466 -8.77 6.60 -1.18
N GLY A 467 -8.59 7.66 -1.93
CA GLY A 467 -9.28 7.89 -3.19
C GLY A 467 -8.33 7.98 -4.37
N ARG A 468 -8.91 7.86 -5.56
CA ARG A 468 -8.21 8.02 -6.84
C ARG A 468 -8.42 9.43 -7.36
N VAL A 469 -7.33 10.12 -7.68
CA VAL A 469 -7.38 11.47 -8.25
C VAL A 469 -7.58 11.39 -9.76
N GLU A 470 -8.71 11.91 -10.23
CA GLU A 470 -9.02 12.08 -11.64
C GLU A 470 -9.05 13.57 -11.99
N ARG A 471 -8.51 13.88 -13.16
CA ARG A 471 -8.44 15.25 -13.68
C ARG A 471 -9.09 15.25 -15.05
N GLY A 472 -10.20 15.96 -15.20
CA GLY A 472 -10.92 16.06 -16.46
C GLY A 472 -10.23 16.98 -17.45
N GLU A 473 -10.52 16.77 -18.72
CA GLU A 473 -9.99 17.55 -19.84
C GLU A 473 -10.89 18.78 -20.11
N GLY A 474 -10.29 19.95 -20.32
CA GLY A 474 -11.03 21.17 -20.65
C GLY A 474 -10.23 22.45 -20.40
N GLU A 475 -10.78 23.60 -20.80
CA GLU A 475 -10.17 24.92 -20.56
C GLU A 475 -10.07 25.27 -19.07
N ARG A 476 -10.94 24.69 -18.23
CA ARG A 476 -10.86 24.76 -16.77
C ARG A 476 -10.60 23.36 -16.20
N PRO A 477 -9.60 23.20 -15.32
CA PRO A 477 -9.35 21.91 -14.71
C PRO A 477 -10.55 21.50 -13.84
N THR A 478 -11.08 20.32 -14.10
CA THR A 478 -12.04 19.64 -13.21
C THR A 478 -11.27 18.56 -12.48
N ILE A 479 -11.39 18.52 -11.15
CA ILE A 479 -10.62 17.60 -10.31
C ILE A 479 -11.60 16.86 -9.41
N SER A 480 -11.52 15.54 -9.42
CA SER A 480 -12.39 14.67 -8.65
C SER A 480 -11.57 13.59 -7.93
N VAL A 481 -12.04 13.18 -6.77
CA VAL A 481 -11.52 12.05 -5.99
C VAL A 481 -12.58 10.96 -6.00
N LEU A 482 -12.33 9.91 -6.76
CA LEU A 482 -13.29 8.84 -7.01
C LEU A 482 -12.97 7.58 -6.20
N ASP A 483 -13.99 6.74 -6.05
CA ASP A 483 -13.97 5.44 -5.37
C ASP A 483 -13.22 5.44 -4.01
N PRO A 484 -13.54 6.39 -3.10
CA PRO A 484 -12.88 6.44 -1.80
C PRO A 484 -13.13 5.13 -1.04
N THR A 485 -12.05 4.47 -0.63
CA THR A 485 -12.10 3.22 0.14
C THR A 485 -11.47 3.43 1.51
N GLN A 486 -12.11 2.91 2.56
CA GLN A 486 -11.57 3.01 3.92
C GLN A 486 -10.31 2.13 4.05
N ALA A 487 -9.17 2.74 4.38
CA ALA A 487 -7.89 2.04 4.40
C ALA A 487 -7.53 1.50 5.80
N ALA A 488 -8.16 1.99 6.87
CA ALA A 488 -7.92 1.49 8.23
C ALA A 488 -9.22 1.12 8.96
N PRO A 489 -10.06 0.22 8.42
CA PRO A 489 -11.40 -0.05 8.96
C PRO A 489 -11.41 -0.68 10.36
N ARG A 490 -10.27 -1.18 10.84
CA ARG A 490 -10.11 -1.71 12.20
C ARG A 490 -9.77 -0.65 13.24
N MET A 491 -9.36 0.54 12.81
CA MET A 491 -9.17 1.67 13.72
C MET A 491 -10.53 2.33 13.95
N GLU A 492 -10.88 2.52 15.22
CA GLU A 492 -12.06 3.29 15.61
C GLU A 492 -11.84 4.79 15.33
N GLU A 493 -10.60 5.24 15.46
CA GLU A 493 -10.22 6.63 15.20
C GLU A 493 -8.80 6.69 14.62
N VAL A 494 -8.60 7.52 13.60
CA VAL A 494 -7.29 7.85 13.01
C VAL A 494 -6.99 9.32 13.26
N THR A 495 -5.89 9.59 13.96
CA THR A 495 -5.48 10.95 14.35
C THR A 495 -4.51 11.57 13.35
N ALA A 496 -3.59 10.78 12.80
CA ALA A 496 -2.59 11.27 11.85
C ALA A 496 -2.18 10.21 10.83
N MET A 497 -1.73 10.69 9.66
CA MET A 497 -1.27 9.83 8.56
C MET A 497 -0.17 10.52 7.75
N SER A 498 0.71 9.73 7.13
CA SER A 498 1.62 10.18 6.08
C SER A 498 1.88 9.04 5.10
N TRP A 499 2.03 9.35 3.81
CA TRP A 499 2.63 8.43 2.85
C TRP A 499 4.05 8.09 3.31
N ALA A 500 4.40 6.81 3.24
CA ALA A 500 5.65 6.26 3.79
C ALA A 500 6.29 5.28 2.80
N GLY A 501 6.34 5.66 1.54
CA GLY A 501 6.74 4.82 0.42
C GLY A 501 5.68 4.79 -0.67
N GLY A 502 6.03 4.18 -1.81
CA GLY A 502 5.19 4.21 -3.01
C GLY A 502 3.86 3.47 -2.91
N SER A 503 3.55 2.72 -1.85
CA SER A 503 2.27 1.98 -1.73
C SER A 503 1.73 1.87 -0.30
N ARG A 504 2.32 2.58 0.66
CA ARG A 504 1.94 2.45 2.08
C ARG A 504 1.90 3.80 2.77
N LEU A 505 1.14 3.83 3.86
CA LEU A 505 1.07 4.93 4.81
C LEU A 505 1.57 4.48 6.17
N VAL A 506 2.12 5.42 6.92
CA VAL A 506 2.17 5.31 8.38
C VAL A 506 0.91 5.97 8.94
N VAL A 507 0.24 5.26 9.83
CA VAL A 507 -1.05 5.66 10.41
C VAL A 507 -0.95 5.64 11.93
N VAL A 508 -1.41 6.72 12.56
CA VAL A 508 -1.53 6.90 14.00
C VAL A 508 -3.01 6.88 14.36
N GLY A 509 -3.43 5.99 15.25
CA GLY A 509 -4.83 5.88 15.63
C GLY A 509 -5.07 4.97 16.82
N ARG A 510 -6.35 4.72 17.11
CA ARG A 510 -6.82 3.86 18.20
C ARG A 510 -7.77 2.81 17.65
N GLU A 511 -7.59 1.58 18.11
CA GLU A 511 -8.61 0.53 17.98
C GLU A 511 -9.58 0.62 19.16
N SER A 512 -10.71 -0.08 19.07
CA SER A 512 -11.75 0.03 20.10
C SER A 512 -11.28 -0.38 21.49
N GLY A 513 -11.41 0.54 22.45
CA GLY A 513 -10.91 0.37 23.82
C GLY A 513 -9.38 0.30 23.96
N GLY A 514 -8.64 0.57 22.88
CA GLY A 514 -7.19 0.47 22.82
C GLY A 514 -6.47 1.79 23.08
N VAL A 515 -5.15 1.70 23.25
CA VAL A 515 -4.25 2.86 23.31
C VAL A 515 -3.93 3.40 21.91
N GLN A 516 -3.42 4.63 21.83
CA GLN A 516 -2.92 5.18 20.58
C GLN A 516 -1.70 4.37 20.12
N GLN A 517 -1.69 4.02 18.84
CA GLN A 517 -0.66 3.17 18.26
C GLN A 517 -0.35 3.58 16.83
N MET A 518 0.86 3.27 16.40
CA MET A 518 1.38 3.57 15.08
C MET A 518 1.61 2.28 14.31
N ARG A 519 1.21 2.25 13.05
CA ARG A 519 1.44 1.10 12.19
C ARG A 519 1.53 1.50 10.73
N TYR A 520 2.14 0.64 9.94
CA TYR A 520 2.07 0.74 8.48
C TYR A 520 0.78 0.09 7.97
N VAL A 521 0.15 0.76 7.01
CA VAL A 521 -1.05 0.30 6.30
C VAL A 521 -0.78 0.49 4.81
N GLN A 522 -1.04 -0.52 3.99
CA GLN A 522 -0.92 -0.40 2.54
C GLN A 522 -2.03 0.48 1.98
N CYS A 523 -1.87 0.99 0.76
CA CYS A 523 -2.87 1.85 0.14
C CYS A 523 -4.17 1.12 -0.26
N ASP A 524 -4.14 -0.22 -0.28
CA ASP A 524 -5.32 -1.08 -0.40
C ASP A 524 -5.99 -1.38 0.97
N GLY A 525 -5.48 -0.79 2.06
CA GLY A 525 -5.98 -0.94 3.42
C GLY A 525 -5.54 -2.21 4.15
N SER A 526 -4.69 -3.03 3.54
CA SER A 526 -4.11 -4.20 4.19
C SER A 526 -3.04 -3.82 5.22
N VAL A 527 -2.89 -4.65 6.26
CA VAL A 527 -1.90 -4.43 7.34
C VAL A 527 -0.91 -5.59 7.37
N LEU A 528 0.36 -5.28 7.23
CA LEU A 528 1.45 -6.25 7.32
C LEU A 528 1.87 -6.42 8.79
N SER A 529 1.89 -7.66 9.29
CA SER A 529 2.17 -7.97 10.71
C SER A 529 3.63 -7.75 11.15
N ARG A 530 4.54 -7.38 10.24
CA ARG A 530 5.99 -7.55 10.44
C ARG A 530 6.78 -6.35 10.97
N ALA A 531 6.17 -5.19 11.16
CA ALA A 531 6.88 -4.03 11.68
C ALA A 531 5.99 -3.27 12.66
N ALA A 532 5.98 -3.73 13.91
CA ALA A 532 5.50 -2.90 15.01
C ALA A 532 6.47 -1.72 15.13
N LEU A 533 5.94 -0.49 14.99
CA LEU A 533 6.72 0.71 15.21
C LEU A 533 6.94 0.89 16.73
N PRO A 534 8.13 1.35 17.18
CA PRO A 534 8.33 1.71 18.57
C PRO A 534 7.26 2.68 19.03
N GLY A 535 6.70 2.42 20.22
CA GLY A 535 5.64 3.24 20.79
C GLY A 535 6.10 4.69 20.99
N LEU A 536 5.17 5.63 20.81
CA LEU A 536 5.35 7.05 21.06
C LEU A 536 4.04 7.59 21.63
N THR A 537 4.12 8.32 22.73
CA THR A 537 2.94 8.85 23.43
C THR A 537 2.53 10.20 22.88
N GLY A 538 1.21 10.45 22.80
CA GLY A 538 0.67 11.76 22.45
C GLY A 538 1.01 12.22 21.04
N VAL A 539 1.08 11.29 20.08
CA VAL A 539 1.39 11.63 18.69
C VAL A 539 0.24 12.42 18.09
N LYS A 540 0.54 13.66 17.68
CA LYS A 540 -0.42 14.59 17.07
C LYS A 540 -0.27 14.61 15.56
N GLU A 541 0.97 14.56 15.06
CA GLU A 541 1.30 14.59 13.65
C GLU A 541 2.46 13.64 13.36
N ILE A 542 2.48 13.07 12.16
CA ILE A 542 3.55 12.18 11.69
C ILE A 542 3.89 12.51 10.25
N ALA A 543 5.16 12.38 9.91
CA ALA A 543 5.71 12.57 8.58
C ALA A 543 6.63 11.41 8.24
N ALA A 544 6.53 10.96 7.01
CA ALA A 544 7.39 9.95 6.43
C ALA A 544 7.77 10.36 5.01
N SER A 545 8.89 9.81 4.53
CA SER A 545 9.32 10.00 3.16
C SER A 545 8.85 8.84 2.28
N GLU A 546 8.72 9.11 0.99
CA GLU A 546 8.62 8.10 -0.06
C GLU A 546 9.85 7.17 -0.13
N SER A 547 11.00 7.67 0.34
CA SER A 547 12.18 6.84 0.54
C SER A 547 12.10 6.16 1.90
N GLU A 548 11.79 4.86 1.91
CA GLU A 548 11.65 4.05 3.14
C GLU A 548 12.90 4.00 4.03
N GLN A 549 14.05 4.44 3.50
CA GLN A 549 15.31 4.54 4.24
C GLN A 549 15.42 5.82 5.07
N GLN A 550 14.55 6.80 4.82
CA GLN A 550 14.49 8.01 5.63
C GLN A 550 13.73 7.70 6.93
N PRO A 551 14.12 8.36 8.03
CA PRO A 551 13.45 8.19 9.31
C PRO A 551 12.02 8.71 9.29
N LEU A 552 11.20 8.19 10.20
CA LEU A 552 9.94 8.84 10.54
C LEU A 552 10.23 10.07 11.40
N VAL A 553 9.39 11.10 11.27
CA VAL A 553 9.40 12.29 12.12
C VAL A 553 8.00 12.49 12.67
N ALA A 554 7.87 12.81 13.95
CA ALA A 554 6.57 13.02 14.59
C ALA A 554 6.59 14.23 15.51
N HIS A 555 5.42 14.82 15.69
CA HIS A 555 5.16 15.79 16.75
C HIS A 555 4.37 15.07 17.85
N SER A 556 4.97 14.99 19.03
CA SER A 556 4.43 14.33 20.21
C SER A 556 4.49 15.24 21.43
N ASP A 557 4.17 14.70 22.61
CA ASP A 557 4.32 15.41 23.88
C ASP A 557 5.80 15.75 24.21
N ASP A 558 6.76 15.10 23.54
CA ASP A 558 8.21 15.36 23.66
C ASP A 558 8.73 16.40 22.65
N GLY A 559 7.84 17.02 21.88
CA GLY A 559 8.17 17.97 20.81
C GLY A 559 8.32 17.28 19.45
N ILE A 560 9.29 17.71 18.64
CA ILE A 560 9.63 17.03 17.38
C ILE A 560 10.59 15.90 17.68
N VAL A 561 10.19 14.68 17.34
CA VAL A 561 10.99 13.47 17.49
C VAL A 561 11.21 12.78 16.16
N ARG A 562 12.29 12.00 16.07
CA ARG A 562 12.71 11.29 14.87
C ARG A 562 13.02 9.84 15.19
N LEU A 563 12.66 8.92 14.29
CA LEU A 563 12.92 7.49 14.40
C LEU A 563 13.85 7.00 13.28
N PRO A 564 15.18 6.97 13.51
CA PRO A 564 16.12 6.31 12.62
C PRO A 564 15.83 4.81 12.49
N ALA A 565 16.13 4.23 11.32
CA ALA A 565 15.95 2.80 11.08
C ALA A 565 16.71 1.96 12.12
N GLY A 566 16.01 0.99 12.74
CA GLY A 566 16.58 0.11 13.77
C GLY A 566 16.91 0.80 15.10
N SER A 567 16.43 2.02 15.33
CA SER A 567 16.69 2.78 16.56
C SER A 567 15.42 3.06 17.37
N GLN A 568 15.55 3.87 18.42
CA GLN A 568 14.44 4.41 19.22
C GLN A 568 14.13 5.85 18.79
N TRP A 569 13.00 6.39 19.25
CA TRP A 569 12.65 7.79 19.06
C TRP A 569 13.69 8.71 19.73
N GLN A 570 14.10 9.75 19.01
CA GLN A 570 15.06 10.75 19.47
C GLN A 570 14.46 12.15 19.32
N THR A 571 14.50 12.94 20.38
CA THR A 571 14.07 14.35 20.34
C THR A 571 15.01 15.16 19.46
N VAL A 572 14.44 15.89 18.50
CA VAL A 572 15.12 16.88 17.66
C VAL A 572 15.03 18.25 18.31
N VAL A 573 13.82 18.69 18.66
CA VAL A 573 13.55 19.92 19.41
C VAL A 573 12.39 19.70 20.38
N LYS A 574 12.43 20.35 21.54
CA LYS A 574 11.38 20.25 22.57
C LYS A 574 10.11 21.03 22.21
N GLU A 575 10.26 22.10 21.44
CA GLU A 575 9.16 22.95 21.00
C GLU A 575 9.18 23.03 19.47
N GLY A 576 8.08 22.62 18.85
CA GLY A 576 7.91 22.60 17.40
C GLY A 576 6.66 21.80 17.01
N SER A 577 6.24 21.91 15.75
CA SER A 577 5.03 21.24 15.24
C SER A 577 5.12 21.00 13.74
N ALA A 578 4.12 20.31 13.18
CA ALA A 578 3.89 20.07 11.76
C ALA A 578 5.14 19.57 11.01
N PRO A 579 5.73 18.42 11.41
CA PRO A 579 6.81 17.81 10.65
C PRO A 579 6.31 17.44 9.25
N VAL A 580 7.18 17.60 8.25
CA VAL A 580 6.85 17.33 6.85
C VAL A 580 8.10 16.96 6.06
N TYR A 581 7.98 15.94 5.22
CA TYR A 581 8.91 15.70 4.11
C TYR A 581 8.32 16.33 2.83
N PRO A 582 9.14 16.65 1.81
CA PRO A 582 8.63 17.17 0.54
C PRO A 582 7.47 16.32 -0.01
N GLY A 583 6.32 16.96 -0.30
CA GLY A 583 5.03 16.32 -0.63
C GLY A 583 3.83 16.88 0.13
#